data_AF-A0A2E3NCV3-F1
#
_entry.id   AF-A0A2E3NCV3-F1
#
_cell.length_a   1.000
_cell.length_b   1.000
_cell.length_c   1.000
_cell.angle_alpha   90.00
_cell.angle_beta   90.00
_cell.angle_gamma   90.00
#
_symmetry.space_group_name_H-M   'P 1'
#
loop_
_entity.id
_entity.type
_entity.pdbx_description
1 polymer ?
#
loop_
_entity_poly.entity_id
_entity_poly.type
_entity_poly.pdbx_seq_one_letter_code
_entity_poly.pdbx_strand_id
1 'polypeptide(L)'
;MWLKRAGMGILLRWMARHRSIGGRTLRGLARLKHAYQTIGIPTKESLMPDFVRRSIATLSAVLLALLTLACSDEAQRDIQRAALEKVGDLATEQMANATGAHARAGGDSGRDGKNHSRDFFSIPIEVRQLADNVYQARGVGNTQMIVTSEGLVIYDTGLAIQAAKQRRLLLEAVPDLPVTHVILSHSHADHASGAKTWLEPGIELVAHHEFEEEQRYLKELEPFYHGRNRMLFPFMPEEAPTIEILAFGGLVPTMTVDQPDILTIEQGGTVLELLPTPGAEGADNLTLWLPKEKIFFSGDFFGPNFPQFPNVFTMRGEKVRKPIEYIESLNQVIALEPEMIVPSHQDPVVGKEQIKADLIKMRDAVQYVHDRTMEGMNAGKTVYELMAEISLPPELKMTEIHGRVSWAVKSIWEYYATWFHWDTTTELYHVPRTALFPEVVALAGADALVDAAGAHISAGRNIEAIHLLEMVHEADPTHARGLAAHKQALTNMRDAAIATTNNTYEIDWLSYRLRTLESIGADG
;
A
#
# COMPACT_ATOMS: atom_id res chain seq x y z
N MET A 1 30.56 6.07 -8.10
CA MET A 1 31.51 6.58 -7.06
C MET A 1 31.06 6.29 -5.61
N TRP A 2 29.75 6.07 -5.38
CA TRP A 2 29.12 5.95 -4.05
C TRP A 2 29.32 4.61 -3.31
N LEU A 3 29.23 3.47 -4.01
CA LEU A 3 29.54 2.13 -3.46
C LEU A 3 30.92 2.08 -2.79
N LYS A 4 31.88 2.87 -3.30
CA LYS A 4 33.25 2.97 -2.79
C LYS A 4 33.36 3.70 -1.45
N ARG A 5 32.55 4.76 -1.25
CA ARG A 5 32.54 5.54 0.01
C ARG A 5 31.68 4.87 1.08
N ALA A 6 30.59 4.22 0.67
CA ALA A 6 29.72 3.45 1.57
C ALA A 6 30.46 2.26 2.19
N GLY A 7 31.11 1.42 1.37
CA GLY A 7 31.87 0.28 1.87
C GLY A 7 33.02 0.66 2.81
N MET A 8 33.76 1.73 2.48
CA MET A 8 34.87 2.23 3.31
C MET A 8 34.39 2.89 4.61
N GLY A 9 33.27 3.63 4.58
CA GLY A 9 32.68 4.28 5.76
C GLY A 9 32.04 3.28 6.74
N ILE A 10 31.44 2.21 6.22
CA ILE A 10 30.94 1.07 7.01
C ILE A 10 32.13 0.35 7.68
N LEU A 11 33.19 0.07 6.91
CA LEU A 11 34.41 -0.57 7.42
C LEU A 11 35.09 0.24 8.53
N LEU A 12 35.20 1.57 8.38
CA LEU A 12 35.82 2.45 9.37
C LEU A 12 35.02 2.57 10.66
N ARG A 13 33.67 2.59 10.58
CA ARG A 13 32.79 2.60 11.76
C ARG A 13 32.79 1.26 12.49
N TRP A 14 32.82 0.16 11.74
CA TRP A 14 32.96 -1.19 12.29
C TRP A 14 34.31 -1.37 13.01
N MET A 15 35.42 -0.94 12.39
CA MET A 15 36.75 -0.95 13.00
C MET A 15 36.84 -0.08 14.27
N ALA A 16 36.12 1.04 14.32
CA ALA A 16 36.09 1.92 15.49
C ALA A 16 35.34 1.29 16.69
N ARG A 17 34.31 0.48 16.43
CA ARG A 17 33.53 -0.22 17.47
C ARG A 17 34.18 -1.52 17.95
N HIS A 18 35.00 -2.19 17.13
CA HIS A 18 35.53 -3.53 17.42
C HIS A 18 37.06 -3.55 17.56
N ARG A 19 37.58 -2.91 18.62
CA ARG A 19 39.04 -2.81 18.90
C ARG A 19 39.73 -4.12 19.30
N SER A 20 39.01 -5.24 19.42
CA SER A 20 39.54 -6.53 19.91
C SER A 20 39.97 -7.52 18.82
N ILE A 21 39.94 -7.15 17.54
CA ILE A 21 40.23 -8.09 16.44
C ILE A 21 41.74 -8.25 16.22
N GLY A 22 42.21 -9.50 16.24
CA GLY A 22 43.63 -9.89 16.20
C GLY A 22 44.43 -9.32 15.01
N GLY A 23 45.71 -9.01 15.27
CA GLY A 23 46.60 -8.26 14.35
C GLY A 23 46.98 -8.92 13.01
N ARG A 24 46.38 -10.05 12.63
CA ARG A 24 46.48 -10.62 11.26
C ARG A 24 45.41 -10.06 10.33
N THR A 25 44.19 -9.84 10.83
CA THR A 25 43.04 -9.32 10.07
C THR A 25 43.25 -7.85 9.67
N LEU A 26 43.79 -7.05 10.59
CA LEU A 26 44.17 -5.64 10.34
C LEU A 26 45.22 -5.48 9.23
N ARG A 27 46.18 -6.43 9.11
CA ARG A 27 47.22 -6.40 8.07
C ARG A 27 46.69 -6.79 6.69
N GLY A 28 45.68 -7.66 6.62
CA GLY A 28 44.99 -7.99 5.37
C GLY A 28 44.19 -6.80 4.81
N LEU A 29 43.46 -6.10 5.68
CA LEU A 29 42.65 -4.94 5.31
C LEU A 29 43.50 -3.72 4.91
N ALA A 30 44.67 -3.52 5.53
CA ALA A 30 45.61 -2.47 5.14
C ALA A 30 46.22 -2.67 3.74
N ARG A 31 46.48 -3.92 3.34
CA ARG A 31 46.96 -4.26 1.98
C ARG A 31 45.89 -4.06 0.90
N LEU A 32 44.64 -4.37 1.23
CA LEU A 32 43.47 -4.10 0.37
C LEU A 32 43.21 -2.60 0.18
N LYS A 33 43.33 -1.80 1.25
CA LYS A 33 43.26 -0.33 1.17
C LYS A 33 44.32 0.23 0.23
N HIS A 34 45.55 -0.30 0.30
CA HIS A 34 46.63 0.14 -0.57
C HIS A 34 46.36 -0.23 -2.04
N ALA A 35 45.98 -1.47 -2.34
CA ALA A 35 45.64 -1.92 -3.69
C ALA A 35 44.47 -1.15 -4.31
N TYR A 36 43.48 -0.75 -3.50
CA TYR A 36 42.33 0.03 -3.96
C TYR A 36 42.67 1.48 -4.29
N GLN A 37 43.68 2.06 -3.62
CA GLN A 37 44.16 3.42 -3.85
C GLN A 37 45.05 3.53 -5.10
N THR A 38 45.68 2.44 -5.54
CA THR A 38 46.57 2.42 -6.71
C THR A 38 45.83 2.36 -8.06
N ILE A 39 44.55 1.95 -8.07
CA ILE A 39 43.74 1.88 -9.28
C ILE A 39 43.17 3.28 -9.57
N GLY A 40 43.91 4.10 -10.30
CA GLY A 40 43.46 5.42 -10.76
C GLY A 40 42.23 5.31 -11.65
N ILE A 41 41.09 5.85 -11.22
CA ILE A 41 39.80 5.79 -11.95
C ILE A 41 39.23 7.21 -12.14
N PRO A 42 38.69 7.57 -13.32
CA PRO A 42 38.21 8.92 -13.60
C PRO A 42 36.97 9.31 -12.78
N THR A 43 36.77 10.61 -12.57
CA THR A 43 35.83 11.21 -11.60
C THR A 43 34.40 11.43 -12.11
N LYS A 44 34.07 11.13 -13.37
CA LYS A 44 32.70 11.31 -13.93
C LYS A 44 32.03 9.98 -14.29
N GLU A 45 30.84 9.76 -13.74
CA GLU A 45 30.06 8.52 -13.80
C GLU A 45 29.44 8.25 -15.20
N SER A 46 29.32 9.29 -16.04
CA SER A 46 28.81 9.23 -17.41
C SER A 46 29.82 8.78 -18.46
N LEU A 47 31.08 8.52 -18.07
CA LEU A 47 32.18 8.15 -18.96
C LEU A 47 32.70 6.71 -18.71
N MET A 48 32.01 5.92 -17.90
CA MET A 48 32.45 4.56 -17.54
C MET A 48 31.84 3.51 -18.49
N PRO A 49 32.65 2.70 -19.19
CA PRO A 49 32.15 1.58 -19.99
C PRO A 49 31.39 0.55 -19.13
N ASP A 50 30.34 -0.06 -19.67
CA ASP A 50 29.47 -1.02 -18.96
C ASP A 50 30.22 -2.18 -18.30
N PHE A 51 31.31 -2.64 -18.92
CA PHE A 51 32.17 -3.68 -18.34
C PHE A 51 32.82 -3.24 -17.02
N VAL A 52 33.15 -1.96 -16.87
CA VAL A 52 33.72 -1.39 -15.63
C VAL A 52 32.64 -1.25 -14.55
N ARG A 53 31.41 -0.90 -14.93
CA ARG A 53 30.24 -0.92 -14.02
C ARG A 53 29.97 -2.33 -13.49
N ARG A 54 29.92 -3.33 -14.38
CA ARG A 54 29.74 -4.74 -14.02
C ARG A 54 30.89 -5.24 -13.15
N SER A 55 32.13 -4.94 -13.49
CA SER A 55 33.31 -5.33 -12.70
C SER A 55 33.32 -4.71 -11.30
N ILE A 56 32.87 -3.46 -11.13
CA ILE A 56 32.75 -2.81 -9.81
C ILE A 56 31.59 -3.38 -8.99
N ALA A 57 30.46 -3.69 -9.63
CA ALA A 57 29.35 -4.38 -8.97
C ALA A 57 29.78 -5.77 -8.50
N THR A 58 30.48 -6.54 -9.34
CA THR A 58 31.05 -7.85 -9.00
C THR A 58 32.09 -7.72 -7.88
N LEU A 59 33.01 -6.75 -7.94
CA LEU A 59 33.99 -6.52 -6.88
C LEU A 59 33.35 -6.09 -5.56
N SER A 60 32.27 -5.30 -5.61
CA SER A 60 31.53 -4.89 -4.40
C SER A 60 30.75 -6.06 -3.82
N ALA A 61 30.15 -6.90 -4.66
CA ALA A 61 29.48 -8.13 -4.26
C ALA A 61 30.47 -9.16 -3.68
N VAL A 62 31.66 -9.30 -4.28
CA VAL A 62 32.74 -10.15 -3.76
C VAL A 62 33.29 -9.60 -2.44
N LEU A 63 33.45 -8.28 -2.30
CA LEU A 63 33.89 -7.67 -1.05
C LEU A 63 32.83 -7.83 0.04
N LEU A 64 31.54 -7.68 -0.29
CA LEU A 64 30.42 -7.93 0.62
C LEU A 64 30.38 -9.41 1.03
N ALA A 65 30.56 -10.34 0.08
CA ALA A 65 30.63 -11.78 0.32
C ALA A 65 31.84 -12.19 1.17
N LEU A 66 33.00 -11.55 0.97
CA LEU A 66 34.19 -11.79 1.78
C LEU A 66 34.08 -11.17 3.18
N LEU A 67 33.37 -10.06 3.32
CA LEU A 67 33.05 -9.44 4.61
C LEU A 67 32.03 -10.29 5.37
N THR A 68 31.02 -10.85 4.71
CA THR A 68 30.06 -11.74 5.38
C THR A 68 30.74 -13.03 5.85
N LEU A 69 31.55 -13.69 5.00
CA LEU A 69 32.29 -14.92 5.36
C LEU A 69 33.27 -14.76 6.53
N ALA A 70 33.66 -13.54 6.90
CA ALA A 70 34.62 -13.26 7.98
C ALA A 70 33.98 -12.64 9.24
N CYS A 71 32.66 -12.47 9.28
CA CYS A 71 31.91 -11.83 10.35
C CYS A 71 31.04 -12.82 11.13
N SER A 72 30.72 -12.51 12.39
CA SER A 72 29.66 -13.20 13.13
C SER A 72 28.31 -13.02 12.44
N ASP A 73 27.34 -13.92 12.69
CA ASP A 73 26.00 -13.85 12.10
C ASP A 73 25.32 -12.49 12.36
N GLU A 74 25.54 -11.92 13.55
CA GLU A 74 25.08 -10.58 13.91
C GLU A 74 25.68 -9.48 13.01
N ALA A 75 27.01 -9.51 12.81
CA ALA A 75 27.67 -8.55 11.94
C ALA A 75 27.31 -8.74 10.45
N GLN A 76 26.98 -9.96 10.01
CA GLN A 76 26.43 -10.18 8.67
C GLN A 76 25.05 -9.52 8.49
N ARG A 77 24.16 -9.67 9.47
CA ARG A 77 22.81 -9.04 9.45
C ARG A 77 22.92 -7.52 9.43
N ASP A 78 23.82 -6.94 10.22
CA ASP A 78 24.04 -5.49 10.24
C ASP A 78 24.53 -4.96 8.89
N ILE A 79 25.45 -5.68 8.23
CA ILE A 79 25.91 -5.33 6.88
C ILE A 79 24.75 -5.42 5.87
N GLN A 80 23.92 -6.46 5.94
CA GLN A 80 22.75 -6.61 5.07
C GLN A 80 21.74 -5.47 5.28
N ARG A 81 21.42 -5.12 6.54
CA ARG A 81 20.52 -4.01 6.88
C ARG A 81 21.04 -2.66 6.38
N ALA A 82 22.34 -2.39 6.57
CA ALA A 82 22.96 -1.16 6.07
C ALA A 82 22.96 -1.08 4.53
N ALA A 83 23.16 -2.21 3.85
CA ALA A 83 23.04 -2.27 2.39
C ALA A 83 21.59 -2.05 1.94
N LEU A 84 20.63 -2.67 2.63
CA LEU A 84 19.20 -2.54 2.37
C LEU A 84 18.72 -1.09 2.55
N GLU A 85 19.14 -0.41 3.63
CA GLU A 85 18.84 1.02 3.85
C GLU A 85 19.30 1.87 2.66
N LYS A 86 20.51 1.60 2.13
CA LYS A 86 21.03 2.39 1.01
C LYS A 86 20.29 2.13 -0.31
N VAL A 87 19.88 0.88 -0.56
CA VAL A 87 19.01 0.53 -1.70
C VAL A 87 17.65 1.18 -1.53
N GLY A 88 17.10 1.14 -0.32
CA GLY A 88 15.83 1.72 0.08
C GLY A 88 15.75 3.22 -0.10
N ASP A 89 16.77 3.97 0.33
CA ASP A 89 16.87 5.42 0.12
C ASP A 89 16.78 5.78 -1.37
N LEU A 90 17.50 5.04 -2.23
CA LEU A 90 17.51 5.28 -3.67
C LEU A 90 16.17 4.95 -4.31
N ALA A 91 15.55 3.82 -3.92
CA ALA A 91 14.24 3.42 -4.41
C ALA A 91 13.17 4.44 -4.00
N THR A 92 13.18 4.89 -2.74
CA THR A 92 12.25 5.90 -2.22
C THR A 92 12.41 7.23 -2.97
N GLU A 93 13.64 7.68 -3.21
CA GLU A 93 13.91 8.92 -3.97
C GLU A 93 13.41 8.80 -5.43
N GLN A 94 13.63 7.66 -6.09
CA GLN A 94 13.12 7.42 -7.45
C GLN A 94 11.59 7.43 -7.50
N MET A 95 10.94 6.76 -6.55
CA MET A 95 9.48 6.70 -6.47
C MET A 95 8.88 8.08 -6.15
N ALA A 96 9.43 8.82 -5.19
CA ALA A 96 8.98 10.18 -4.88
C ALA A 96 9.10 11.13 -6.08
N ASN A 97 10.18 11.02 -6.87
CA ASN A 97 10.35 11.79 -8.09
C ASN A 97 9.34 11.40 -9.17
N ALA A 98 9.04 10.10 -9.32
CA ALA A 98 8.00 9.62 -10.24
C ALA A 98 6.62 10.15 -9.84
N THR A 99 6.24 10.05 -8.56
CA THR A 99 5.00 10.61 -8.03
C THR A 99 4.91 12.12 -8.26
N GLY A 100 5.99 12.87 -7.98
CA GLY A 100 6.04 14.31 -8.21
C GLY A 100 5.95 14.72 -9.69
N ALA A 101 6.46 13.91 -10.61
CA ALA A 101 6.26 14.09 -12.04
C ALA A 101 4.81 13.82 -12.45
N HIS A 102 4.17 12.80 -11.88
CA HIS A 102 2.76 12.49 -12.11
C HIS A 102 1.81 13.57 -11.56
N ALA A 103 2.08 14.10 -10.36
CA ALA A 103 1.32 15.20 -9.75
C ALA A 103 1.45 16.54 -10.52
N ARG A 104 2.52 16.71 -11.33
CA ARG A 104 2.68 17.86 -12.23
C ARG A 104 1.98 17.66 -13.57
N ALA A 105 1.72 16.42 -13.97
CA ALA A 105 1.02 16.06 -15.20
C ALA A 105 -0.51 16.00 -15.02
N GLY A 106 -1.01 15.71 -13.82
CA GLY A 106 -2.41 15.88 -13.42
C GLY A 106 -2.55 17.10 -12.54
N GLY A 107 -3.08 18.20 -13.07
CA GLY A 107 -3.11 19.50 -12.40
C GLY A 107 -3.71 19.47 -10.98
N ASP A 108 -3.04 20.22 -10.11
CA ASP A 108 -3.41 20.67 -8.75
C ASP A 108 -2.91 19.82 -7.56
N SER A 109 -1.80 20.27 -6.97
CA SER A 109 -1.42 19.99 -5.60
C SER A 109 -2.18 20.97 -4.67
N GLY A 110 -3.40 20.60 -4.30
CA GLY A 110 -4.14 21.30 -3.25
C GLY A 110 -3.31 21.36 -1.95
N ARG A 111 -3.51 22.42 -1.16
CA ARG A 111 -2.75 22.74 0.08
C ARG A 111 -2.82 21.66 1.19
N ASP A 112 -3.54 20.57 0.98
CA ASP A 112 -3.69 19.40 1.85
C ASP A 112 -3.22 18.08 1.19
N GLY A 113 -2.40 18.14 0.13
CA GLY A 113 -1.99 17.02 -0.75
C GLY A 113 -1.08 15.94 -0.13
N LYS A 114 -1.43 15.41 1.05
CA LYS A 114 -0.77 14.26 1.70
C LYS A 114 -1.73 13.11 2.00
N ASN A 115 -2.97 13.17 1.52
CA ASN A 115 -4.01 12.18 1.83
C ASN A 115 -4.20 11.14 0.73
N HIS A 116 -3.47 11.25 -0.39
CA HIS A 116 -3.47 10.26 -1.46
C HIS A 116 -2.39 9.21 -1.21
N SER A 117 -2.72 7.93 -1.36
CA SER A 117 -1.79 6.81 -1.14
C SER A 117 -0.51 6.88 -1.98
N ARG A 118 -0.60 7.45 -3.19
CA ARG A 118 0.57 7.68 -4.05
C ARG A 118 1.57 8.70 -3.49
N ASP A 119 1.10 9.65 -2.66
CA ASP A 119 1.92 10.72 -2.09
C ASP A 119 2.67 10.28 -0.84
N PHE A 120 2.39 9.08 -0.32
CA PHE A 120 3.04 8.58 0.90
C PHE A 120 4.55 8.40 0.75
N PHE A 121 5.05 8.20 -0.48
CA PHE A 121 6.50 8.17 -0.75
C PHE A 121 7.20 9.52 -0.54
N SER A 122 6.44 10.62 -0.50
CA SER A 122 6.96 11.95 -0.17
C SER A 122 7.08 12.17 1.35
N ILE A 123 6.54 11.26 2.17
CA ILE A 123 6.62 11.34 3.63
C ILE A 123 8.07 11.05 4.05
N PRO A 124 8.73 11.97 4.76
CA PRO A 124 10.07 11.73 5.26
C PRO A 124 10.06 10.62 6.32
N ILE A 125 11.02 9.72 6.22
CA ILE A 125 11.25 8.69 7.25
C ILE A 125 11.94 9.36 8.45
N GLU A 126 11.16 9.61 9.48
CA GLU A 126 11.56 10.24 10.74
C GLU A 126 10.89 9.54 11.92
N VAL A 127 11.53 9.62 13.10
CA VAL A 127 10.97 9.06 14.34
C VAL A 127 10.37 10.18 15.18
N ARG A 128 9.18 9.91 15.73
CA ARG A 128 8.49 10.79 16.67
C ARG A 128 8.08 9.98 17.90
N GLN A 129 8.12 10.61 19.06
CA GLN A 129 7.53 10.06 20.27
C GLN A 129 6.07 10.53 20.35
N LEU A 130 5.13 9.59 20.47
CA LEU A 130 3.69 9.85 20.51
C LEU A 130 3.13 9.87 21.93
N ALA A 131 3.72 9.05 22.81
CA ALA A 131 3.46 9.00 24.24
C ALA A 131 4.73 8.58 24.98
N ASP A 132 4.71 8.57 26.32
CA ASP A 132 5.89 8.25 27.14
C ASP A 132 6.57 6.93 26.72
N ASN A 133 5.77 5.91 26.36
CA ASN A 133 6.23 4.60 25.94
C ASN A 133 5.94 4.25 24.46
N VAL A 134 5.56 5.23 23.61
CA VAL A 134 5.19 4.96 22.21
C VAL A 134 6.00 5.82 21.25
N TYR A 135 6.67 5.17 20.31
CA TYR A 135 7.43 5.79 19.24
C TYR A 135 6.89 5.35 17.88
N GLN A 136 6.96 6.23 16.88
CA GLN A 136 6.56 5.95 15.51
C GLN A 136 7.68 6.34 14.57
N ALA A 137 8.07 5.43 13.66
CA ALA A 137 8.84 5.75 12.48
C ALA A 137 7.89 5.92 11.29
N ARG A 138 7.92 7.10 10.67
CA ARG A 138 7.05 7.43 9.54
C ARG A 138 7.53 6.79 8.24
N GLY A 139 6.63 6.60 7.30
CA GLY A 139 6.93 6.04 5.97
C GLY A 139 5.69 6.02 5.09
N VAL A 140 5.70 5.14 4.09
CA VAL A 140 4.47 4.71 3.42
C VAL A 140 3.62 4.00 4.44
N GLY A 141 4.02 2.79 4.84
CA GLY A 141 3.57 2.21 6.10
C GLY A 141 4.45 2.69 7.25
N ASN A 142 3.81 3.25 8.28
CA ASN A 142 4.43 3.58 9.56
C ASN A 142 4.80 2.28 10.31
N THR A 143 5.83 2.37 11.16
CA THR A 143 6.19 1.34 12.13
C THR A 143 6.08 1.94 13.51
N GLN A 144 5.39 1.26 14.42
CA GLN A 144 5.19 1.71 15.78
C GLN A 144 5.99 0.83 16.74
N MET A 145 6.58 1.44 17.77
CA MET A 145 7.37 0.77 18.78
C MET A 145 6.85 1.14 20.16
N ILE A 146 6.40 0.13 20.89
CA ILE A 146 5.92 0.23 22.26
C ILE A 146 7.06 -0.22 23.18
N VAL A 147 7.45 0.66 24.10
CA VAL A 147 8.54 0.45 25.04
C VAL A 147 8.00 -0.11 26.34
N THR A 148 8.57 -1.22 26.80
CA THR A 148 8.25 -1.81 28.12
C THR A 148 9.55 -1.95 28.92
N SER A 149 9.46 -2.22 30.23
CA SER A 149 10.68 -2.44 31.03
C SER A 149 11.41 -3.75 30.71
N GLU A 150 10.81 -4.65 29.92
CA GLU A 150 11.34 -5.98 29.60
C GLU A 150 11.71 -6.15 28.12
N GLY A 151 11.32 -5.21 27.25
CA GLY A 151 11.61 -5.26 25.82
C GLY A 151 10.76 -4.31 24.98
N LEU A 152 10.97 -4.37 23.68
CA LEU A 152 10.29 -3.58 22.65
C LEU A 152 9.27 -4.45 21.92
N VAL A 153 8.06 -3.92 21.76
CA VAL A 153 7.03 -4.50 20.91
C VAL A 153 6.90 -3.63 19.66
N ILE A 154 7.02 -4.26 18.50
CA ILE A 154 6.87 -3.59 17.20
C ILE A 154 5.47 -3.91 16.68
N TYR A 155 4.70 -2.89 16.31
CA TYR A 155 3.43 -3.03 15.60
C TYR A 155 3.64 -2.49 14.19
N ASP A 156 3.27 -3.28 13.19
CA ASP A 156 3.62 -3.12 11.76
C ASP A 156 5.11 -2.89 11.48
N THR A 157 5.51 -3.07 10.22
CA THR A 157 6.94 -3.10 9.86
C THR A 157 7.31 -2.27 8.65
N GLY A 158 6.33 -1.56 8.09
CA GLY A 158 6.50 -0.71 6.92
C GLY A 158 6.76 -1.49 5.63
N LEU A 159 7.01 -0.75 4.56
CA LEU A 159 7.49 -1.32 3.30
C LEU A 159 8.92 -1.84 3.45
N ALA A 160 9.23 -2.97 2.81
CA ALA A 160 10.56 -3.59 2.86
C ALA A 160 11.70 -2.64 2.48
N ILE A 161 11.46 -1.70 1.55
CA ILE A 161 12.45 -0.71 1.13
C ILE A 161 12.67 0.42 2.17
N GLN A 162 11.76 0.62 3.12
CA GLN A 162 11.86 1.65 4.17
C GLN A 162 12.21 1.06 5.55
N ALA A 163 11.88 -0.23 5.75
CA ALA A 163 11.97 -0.92 7.03
C ALA A 163 13.35 -0.86 7.69
N ALA A 164 14.44 -1.01 6.93
CA ALA A 164 15.80 -0.96 7.49
C ALA A 164 16.10 0.40 8.15
N LYS A 165 15.64 1.49 7.54
CA LYS A 165 15.83 2.85 8.04
C LYS A 165 14.92 3.14 9.22
N GLN A 166 13.65 2.75 9.13
CA GLN A 166 12.68 2.86 10.22
C GLN A 166 13.19 2.12 11.47
N ARG A 167 13.63 0.87 11.29
CA ARG A 167 14.25 0.06 12.35
C ARG A 167 15.45 0.75 12.99
N ARG A 168 16.40 1.22 12.19
CA ARG A 168 17.60 1.88 12.71
C ARG A 168 17.23 3.10 13.56
N LEU A 169 16.36 3.97 13.07
CA LEU A 169 15.98 5.20 13.77
C LEU A 169 15.21 4.91 15.07
N LEU A 170 14.36 3.89 15.10
CA LEU A 170 13.64 3.49 16.31
C LEU A 170 14.60 2.96 17.39
N LEU A 171 15.51 2.06 17.01
CA LEU A 171 16.50 1.52 17.95
C LEU A 171 17.56 2.56 18.38
N GLU A 172 17.79 3.60 17.59
CA GLU A 172 18.59 4.76 18.02
C GLU A 172 17.85 5.63 19.04
N ALA A 173 16.53 5.74 18.93
CA ALA A 173 15.70 6.51 19.86
C ALA A 173 15.52 5.81 21.21
N VAL A 174 15.47 4.47 21.20
CA VAL A 174 15.35 3.65 22.41
C VAL A 174 16.44 2.56 22.40
N PRO A 175 17.67 2.90 22.82
CA PRO A 175 18.75 1.94 22.88
C PRO A 175 18.54 0.94 24.03
N ASP A 176 19.26 -0.18 23.96
CA ASP A 176 19.49 -1.12 25.06
C ASP A 176 18.33 -2.04 25.49
N LEU A 177 17.21 -2.05 24.75
CA LEU A 177 16.13 -3.03 24.96
C LEU A 177 16.02 -4.02 23.79
N PRO A 178 15.84 -5.33 24.06
CA PRO A 178 15.63 -6.30 22.99
C PRO A 178 14.23 -6.16 22.38
N VAL A 179 14.09 -6.42 21.08
CA VAL A 179 12.78 -6.64 20.47
C VAL A 179 12.28 -8.02 20.90
N THR A 180 11.08 -8.09 21.44
CA THR A 180 10.47 -9.35 21.91
C THR A 180 9.33 -9.80 21.01
N HIS A 181 8.56 -8.85 20.48
CA HIS A 181 7.40 -9.12 19.64
C HIS A 181 7.41 -8.24 18.38
N VAL A 182 6.99 -8.84 17.27
CA VAL A 182 6.57 -8.15 16.06
C VAL A 182 5.12 -8.53 15.81
N ILE A 183 4.24 -7.54 15.76
CA ILE A 183 2.80 -7.69 15.61
C ILE A 183 2.45 -7.09 14.26
N LEU A 184 1.80 -7.87 13.40
CA LEU A 184 1.36 -7.41 12.08
C LEU A 184 -0.13 -7.15 12.10
N SER A 185 -0.51 -5.96 11.63
CA SER A 185 -1.91 -5.56 11.55
C SER A 185 -2.68 -6.36 10.51
N HIS A 186 -2.06 -6.65 9.36
CA HIS A 186 -2.59 -7.47 8.27
C HIS A 186 -1.47 -7.78 7.25
N SER A 187 -1.76 -8.59 6.26
CA SER A 187 -0.80 -9.18 5.32
C SER A 187 -0.30 -8.26 4.21
N HIS A 188 -0.73 -7.00 4.12
CA HIS A 188 -0.37 -6.15 2.99
C HIS A 188 1.08 -5.68 3.03
N ALA A 189 1.62 -5.41 1.85
CA ALA A 189 3.05 -5.25 1.66
C ALA A 189 3.62 -4.08 2.47
N ASP A 190 2.90 -2.97 2.55
CA ASP A 190 3.24 -1.78 3.32
C ASP A 190 3.19 -1.96 4.84
N HIS A 191 2.66 -3.08 5.34
CA HIS A 191 2.55 -3.39 6.77
C HIS A 191 3.45 -4.56 7.18
N ALA A 192 3.50 -5.61 6.35
CA ALA A 192 4.15 -6.87 6.66
C ALA A 192 5.51 -7.07 6.00
N SER A 193 5.80 -6.43 4.86
CA SER A 193 7.01 -6.80 4.07
C SER A 193 8.33 -6.41 4.76
N GLY A 194 8.30 -5.42 5.67
CA GLY A 194 9.44 -5.05 6.49
C GLY A 194 9.80 -6.07 7.59
N ALA A 195 8.94 -7.03 7.90
CA ALA A 195 9.08 -7.93 9.06
C ALA A 195 10.39 -8.71 9.05
N LYS A 196 10.86 -9.13 7.87
CA LYS A 196 12.14 -9.85 7.73
C LYS A 196 13.36 -9.05 8.20
N THR A 197 13.24 -7.73 8.32
CA THR A 197 14.31 -6.87 8.86
C THR A 197 14.33 -6.87 10.40
N TRP A 198 13.21 -7.19 11.03
CA TRP A 198 12.99 -7.20 12.48
C TRP A 198 13.20 -8.58 13.10
N LEU A 199 12.76 -9.64 12.42
CA LEU A 199 12.73 -11.00 12.97
C LEU A 199 14.13 -11.58 13.20
N GLU A 200 14.29 -12.16 14.39
CA GLU A 200 15.48 -12.85 14.90
C GLU A 200 15.03 -14.02 15.79
N PRO A 201 15.88 -15.04 16.05
CA PRO A 201 15.49 -16.15 16.93
C PRO A 201 15.02 -15.65 18.31
N GLY A 202 13.85 -16.10 18.75
CA GLY A 202 13.25 -15.71 20.02
C GLY A 202 12.30 -14.50 19.95
N ILE A 203 12.14 -13.88 18.78
CA ILE A 203 11.09 -12.87 18.56
C ILE A 203 9.78 -13.57 18.19
N GLU A 204 8.71 -13.25 18.91
CA GLU A 204 7.36 -13.71 18.61
C GLU A 204 6.77 -12.88 17.47
N LEU A 205 6.36 -13.54 16.38
CA LEU A 205 5.61 -12.93 15.29
C LEU A 205 4.12 -13.19 15.51
N VAL A 206 3.36 -12.15 15.80
CA VAL A 206 1.93 -12.22 16.10
C VAL A 206 1.13 -11.65 14.94
N ALA A 207 0.11 -12.37 14.47
CA ALA A 207 -0.80 -11.90 13.44
C ALA A 207 -2.21 -12.48 13.65
N HIS A 208 -3.17 -12.05 12.84
CA HIS A 208 -4.49 -12.69 12.80
C HIS A 208 -4.41 -14.12 12.24
N HIS A 209 -5.34 -15.00 12.60
CA HIS A 209 -5.34 -16.39 12.11
C HIS A 209 -5.47 -16.53 10.58
N GLU A 210 -6.22 -15.62 9.93
CA GLU A 210 -6.35 -15.58 8.45
C GLU A 210 -5.09 -15.05 7.73
N PHE A 211 -4.08 -14.55 8.45
CA PHE A 211 -2.91 -13.89 7.85
C PHE A 211 -2.16 -14.79 6.85
N GLU A 212 -1.98 -16.08 7.19
CA GLU A 212 -1.30 -17.03 6.30
C GLU A 212 -2.09 -17.28 5.02
N GLU A 213 -3.42 -17.35 5.10
CA GLU A 213 -4.29 -17.54 3.94
C GLU A 213 -4.28 -16.31 3.02
N GLU A 214 -4.36 -15.09 3.59
CA GLU A 214 -4.25 -13.86 2.81
C GLU A 214 -2.89 -13.75 2.11
N GLN A 215 -1.80 -14.04 2.84
CA GLN A 215 -0.46 -14.05 2.25
C GLN A 215 -0.32 -15.10 1.15
N ARG A 216 -0.88 -16.31 1.34
CA ARG A 216 -0.80 -17.41 0.38
C ARG A 216 -1.40 -17.02 -0.96
N TYR A 217 -2.66 -16.58 -1.01
CA TYR A 217 -3.28 -16.28 -2.30
C TYR A 217 -2.71 -15.00 -2.93
N LEU A 218 -2.36 -13.98 -2.13
CA LEU A 218 -1.72 -12.78 -2.66
C LEU A 218 -0.37 -13.12 -3.31
N LYS A 219 0.35 -14.10 -2.75
CA LYS A 219 1.60 -14.61 -3.33
C LYS A 219 1.37 -15.49 -4.56
N GLU A 220 0.42 -16.42 -4.53
CA GLU A 220 0.08 -17.28 -5.67
C GLU A 220 -0.40 -16.46 -6.89
N LEU A 221 -1.11 -15.36 -6.64
CA LEU A 221 -1.60 -14.44 -7.66
C LEU A 221 -0.70 -13.20 -7.83
N GLU A 222 0.55 -13.23 -7.35
CA GLU A 222 1.45 -12.07 -7.40
C GLU A 222 1.61 -11.49 -8.82
N PRO A 223 1.82 -12.28 -9.90
CA PRO A 223 1.91 -11.72 -11.25
C PRO A 223 0.62 -10.99 -11.69
N PHE A 224 -0.53 -11.50 -11.24
CA PHE A 224 -1.84 -10.92 -11.55
C PHE A 224 -2.06 -9.61 -10.79
N TYR A 225 -1.80 -9.59 -9.48
CA TYR A 225 -1.99 -8.39 -8.66
C TYR A 225 -0.92 -7.33 -8.90
N HIS A 226 0.34 -7.72 -9.17
CA HIS A 226 1.42 -6.76 -9.44
C HIS A 226 1.09 -5.87 -10.63
N GLY A 227 0.59 -6.46 -11.73
CA GLY A 227 0.17 -5.70 -12.91
C GLY A 227 -0.97 -4.71 -12.62
N ARG A 228 -1.98 -5.12 -11.86
CA ARG A 228 -3.12 -4.27 -11.46
C ARG A 228 -2.67 -3.16 -10.51
N ASN A 229 -1.86 -3.49 -9.52
CA ASN A 229 -1.28 -2.52 -8.59
C ASN A 229 -0.45 -1.49 -9.33
N ARG A 230 0.34 -1.85 -10.34
CA ARG A 230 1.08 -0.89 -11.19
C ARG A 230 0.17 0.07 -11.98
N MET A 231 -1.06 -0.32 -12.31
CA MET A 231 -2.01 0.59 -12.96
C MET A 231 -2.41 1.74 -12.01
N LEU A 232 -2.58 1.41 -10.72
CA LEU A 232 -2.99 2.34 -9.66
C LEU A 232 -1.79 3.05 -9.01
N PHE A 233 -0.63 2.40 -9.04
CA PHE A 233 0.63 2.81 -8.41
C PHE A 233 1.77 2.75 -9.45
N PRO A 234 1.79 3.66 -10.43
CA PRO A 234 2.71 3.58 -11.57
C PRO A 234 4.19 3.73 -11.21
N PHE A 235 4.50 4.18 -9.99
CA PHE A 235 5.85 4.24 -9.44
C PHE A 235 6.42 2.87 -9.03
N MET A 236 5.58 1.84 -8.91
CA MET A 236 6.05 0.49 -8.57
C MET A 236 6.98 -0.07 -9.66
N PRO A 237 7.99 -0.88 -9.27
CA PRO A 237 8.90 -1.51 -10.23
C PRO A 237 8.14 -2.35 -11.27
N GLU A 238 8.70 -2.48 -12.48
CA GLU A 238 8.07 -3.27 -13.56
C GLU A 238 7.77 -4.71 -13.13
N GLU A 239 8.72 -5.34 -12.45
CA GLU A 239 8.63 -6.71 -11.95
C GLU A 239 8.60 -6.75 -10.43
N ALA A 240 7.95 -7.76 -9.88
CA ALA A 240 7.92 -8.00 -8.44
C ALA A 240 9.35 -8.30 -7.91
N PRO A 241 9.74 -7.76 -6.73
CA PRO A 241 11.04 -8.06 -6.15
C PRO A 241 11.19 -9.55 -5.82
N THR A 242 12.30 -10.16 -6.25
CA THR A 242 12.60 -11.58 -6.01
C THR A 242 13.66 -11.79 -4.93
N ILE A 243 14.37 -10.74 -4.53
CA ILE A 243 15.36 -10.80 -3.45
C ILE A 243 14.61 -11.07 -2.15
N GLU A 244 14.96 -12.15 -1.44
CA GLU A 244 14.20 -12.67 -0.28
C GLU A 244 13.80 -11.61 0.75
N ILE A 245 14.70 -10.69 1.11
CA ILE A 245 14.46 -9.61 2.08
C ILE A 245 13.48 -8.54 1.59
N LEU A 246 13.27 -8.44 0.27
CA LEU A 246 12.36 -7.50 -0.40
C LEU A 246 11.11 -8.17 -0.96
N ALA A 247 11.14 -9.49 -1.15
CA ALA A 247 10.06 -10.26 -1.73
C ALA A 247 8.86 -10.31 -0.78
N PHE A 248 7.66 -10.18 -1.33
CA PHE A 248 6.41 -10.33 -0.61
C PHE A 248 6.21 -11.77 -0.10
N GLY A 249 5.62 -11.90 1.08
CA GLY A 249 5.31 -13.17 1.73
C GLY A 249 6.51 -13.91 2.33
N GLY A 250 6.31 -15.17 2.68
CA GLY A 250 7.27 -16.00 3.42
C GLY A 250 7.32 -15.70 4.91
N LEU A 251 6.22 -15.26 5.51
CA LEU A 251 6.11 -15.02 6.95
C LEU A 251 5.11 -16.01 7.54
N VAL A 252 5.54 -16.71 8.59
CA VAL A 252 4.72 -17.67 9.35
C VAL A 252 4.62 -17.14 10.78
N PRO A 253 3.45 -16.69 11.25
CA PRO A 253 3.26 -16.24 12.61
C PRO A 253 3.63 -17.35 13.61
N THR A 254 4.33 -17.00 14.69
CA THR A 254 4.57 -17.92 15.81
C THR A 254 3.34 -18.01 16.72
N MET A 255 2.51 -16.97 16.69
CA MET A 255 1.26 -16.89 17.42
C MET A 255 0.19 -16.24 16.53
N THR A 256 -1.01 -16.80 16.58
CA THR A 256 -2.17 -16.25 15.88
C THR A 256 -3.25 -15.84 16.88
N VAL A 257 -4.02 -14.83 16.53
CA VAL A 257 -5.20 -14.37 17.27
C VAL A 257 -6.42 -14.56 16.38
N ASP A 258 -7.48 -15.16 16.94
CA ASP A 258 -8.76 -15.38 16.26
C ASP A 258 -9.90 -14.86 17.12
N GLN A 259 -10.96 -14.38 16.47
CA GLN A 259 -12.19 -13.97 17.12
C GLN A 259 -12.92 -15.16 17.77
N PRO A 260 -13.60 -14.95 18.91
CA PRO A 260 -13.80 -13.68 19.62
C PRO A 260 -12.69 -13.35 20.63
N ASP A 261 -11.60 -14.12 20.64
CA ASP A 261 -10.59 -14.03 21.69
C ASP A 261 -9.71 -12.78 21.52
N ILE A 262 -9.46 -12.11 22.64
CA ILE A 262 -8.49 -11.01 22.73
C ILE A 262 -7.23 -11.58 23.37
N LEU A 263 -6.10 -11.48 22.66
CA LEU A 263 -4.82 -11.85 23.23
C LEU A 263 -4.29 -10.69 24.07
N THR A 264 -4.10 -10.92 25.37
CA THR A 264 -3.49 -9.94 26.28
C THR A 264 -2.03 -10.32 26.53
N ILE A 265 -1.11 -9.38 26.26
CA ILE A 265 0.31 -9.49 26.57
C ILE A 265 0.61 -8.51 27.69
N GLU A 266 1.03 -9.02 28.84
CA GLU A 266 1.56 -8.23 29.95
C GLU A 266 3.08 -8.32 29.92
N GLN A 267 3.76 -7.22 29.57
CA GLN A 267 5.21 -7.19 29.45
C GLN A 267 5.75 -5.90 30.09
N GLY A 268 6.69 -6.04 31.02
CA GLY A 268 7.42 -4.93 31.62
C GLY A 268 6.53 -3.78 32.15
N GLY A 269 5.40 -4.12 32.79
CA GLY A 269 4.43 -3.18 33.34
C GLY A 269 3.49 -2.51 32.32
N THR A 270 3.53 -2.92 31.06
CA THR A 270 2.62 -2.50 29.99
C THR A 270 1.67 -3.64 29.65
N VAL A 271 0.37 -3.33 29.53
CA VAL A 271 -0.65 -4.26 29.04
C VAL A 271 -0.93 -3.93 27.59
N LEU A 272 -0.84 -4.92 26.71
CA LEU A 272 -1.15 -4.84 25.29
C LEU A 272 -2.31 -5.78 24.99
N GLU A 273 -3.41 -5.27 24.44
CA GLU A 273 -4.57 -6.06 24.03
C GLU A 273 -4.64 -6.13 22.50
N LEU A 274 -4.54 -7.34 21.96
CA LEU A 274 -4.64 -7.60 20.53
C LEU A 274 -6.05 -8.08 20.18
N LEU A 275 -6.69 -7.30 19.32
CA LEU A 275 -8.11 -7.38 19.01
C LEU A 275 -8.28 -7.79 17.53
N PRO A 276 -8.76 -9.01 17.25
CA PRO A 276 -9.22 -9.39 15.92
C PRO A 276 -10.34 -8.44 15.46
N THR A 277 -10.19 -7.86 14.27
CA THR A 277 -11.14 -6.86 13.73
C THR A 277 -11.50 -7.19 12.27
N PRO A 278 -12.19 -8.32 12.04
CA PRO A 278 -12.52 -8.80 10.69
C PRO A 278 -13.42 -7.82 9.92
N GLY A 279 -13.42 -7.95 8.59
CA GLY A 279 -14.26 -7.14 7.71
C GLY A 279 -13.72 -5.74 7.40
N ALA A 280 -12.59 -5.37 8.01
CA ALA A 280 -11.87 -4.14 7.75
C ALA A 280 -11.04 -4.22 6.45
N GLU A 281 -9.75 -3.89 6.48
CA GLU A 281 -8.87 -3.93 5.31
C GLU A 281 -8.84 -5.32 4.64
N GLY A 282 -8.88 -6.38 5.45
CA GLY A 282 -8.86 -7.76 5.04
C GLY A 282 -9.49 -8.64 6.11
N ALA A 283 -9.60 -9.94 5.83
CA ALA A 283 -10.07 -10.91 6.82
C ALA A 283 -9.07 -11.10 7.97
N ASP A 284 -7.82 -10.70 7.78
CA ASP A 284 -6.69 -10.86 8.68
C ASP A 284 -6.34 -9.63 9.52
N ASN A 285 -7.30 -8.73 9.75
CA ASN A 285 -7.06 -7.51 10.51
C ASN A 285 -6.92 -7.76 12.01
N LEU A 286 -5.81 -7.31 12.57
CA LEU A 286 -5.46 -7.35 13.99
C LEU A 286 -5.08 -5.96 14.49
N THR A 287 -5.83 -5.43 15.44
CA THR A 287 -5.57 -4.12 16.04
C THR A 287 -4.94 -4.26 17.42
N LEU A 288 -4.26 -3.21 17.88
CA LEU A 288 -3.62 -3.19 19.19
C LEU A 288 -4.20 -2.06 20.05
N TRP A 289 -4.52 -2.36 21.29
CA TRP A 289 -5.03 -1.43 22.29
C TRP A 289 -4.12 -1.37 23.51
N LEU A 290 -3.80 -0.15 23.93
CA LEU A 290 -3.11 0.13 25.19
C LEU A 290 -4.12 0.75 26.19
N PRO A 291 -4.68 -0.05 27.12
CA PRO A 291 -5.81 0.38 27.96
C PRO A 291 -5.46 1.50 28.93
N LYS A 292 -4.21 1.55 29.41
CA LYS A 292 -3.72 2.57 30.35
C LYS A 292 -3.50 3.91 29.64
N GLU A 293 -2.87 3.88 28.48
CA GLU A 293 -2.54 5.04 27.67
C GLU A 293 -3.73 5.54 26.84
N LYS A 294 -4.78 4.73 26.70
CA LYS A 294 -5.96 4.97 25.85
C LYS A 294 -5.61 5.19 24.37
N ILE A 295 -4.64 4.42 23.88
CA ILE A 295 -4.12 4.49 22.50
C ILE A 295 -4.56 3.26 21.72
N PHE A 296 -5.23 3.48 20.59
CA PHE A 296 -5.65 2.44 19.64
C PHE A 296 -4.79 2.49 18.39
N PHE A 297 -4.06 1.41 18.12
CA PHE A 297 -3.27 1.22 16.92
C PHE A 297 -4.13 0.51 15.88
N SER A 298 -4.49 1.22 14.82
CA SER A 298 -5.52 0.77 13.89
C SER A 298 -4.99 -0.08 12.75
N GLY A 299 -3.69 -0.04 12.44
CA GLY A 299 -3.23 -0.46 11.12
C GLY A 299 -4.02 0.30 10.05
N ASP A 300 -4.61 -0.47 9.14
CA ASP A 300 -5.55 0.01 8.11
C ASP A 300 -7.00 -0.39 8.39
N PHE A 301 -7.35 -0.60 9.66
CA PHE A 301 -8.73 -0.88 10.07
C PHE A 301 -9.74 0.15 9.51
N PHE A 302 -9.34 1.42 9.37
CA PHE A 302 -10.15 2.47 8.75
C PHE A 302 -9.80 2.74 7.27
N GLY A 303 -8.82 2.02 6.72
CA GLY A 303 -8.03 2.38 5.55
C GLY A 303 -7.00 3.48 5.85
N PRO A 304 -6.42 4.12 4.82
CA PRO A 304 -5.29 5.05 4.97
C PRO A 304 -5.65 6.42 5.55
N ASN A 305 -6.94 6.74 5.77
CA ASN A 305 -7.38 7.98 6.39
C ASN A 305 -8.42 7.68 7.46
N PHE A 306 -8.47 8.52 8.50
CA PHE A 306 -9.54 8.50 9.50
C PHE A 306 -10.00 9.94 9.82
N PRO A 307 -11.32 10.22 9.82
CA PRO A 307 -12.41 9.36 9.33
C PRO A 307 -12.53 9.38 7.80
N GLN A 308 -12.99 8.28 7.21
CA GLN A 308 -13.38 8.19 5.80
C GLN A 308 -14.47 7.14 5.60
N PHE A 309 -15.18 7.18 4.47
CA PHE A 309 -15.96 6.02 4.09
C PHE A 309 -15.00 4.86 3.73
N PRO A 310 -15.13 3.68 4.35
CA PRO A 310 -14.15 2.61 4.18
C PRO A 310 -14.24 1.98 2.79
N ASN A 311 -13.15 1.36 2.38
CA ASN A 311 -13.21 0.36 1.33
C ASN A 311 -13.84 -0.91 1.93
N VAL A 312 -15.11 -1.18 1.66
CA VAL A 312 -15.68 -2.54 1.83
C VAL A 312 -15.34 -3.45 0.65
N PHE A 313 -14.55 -2.93 -0.30
CA PHE A 313 -13.83 -3.61 -1.37
C PHE A 313 -12.73 -2.70 -1.89
N THR A 314 -11.69 -3.24 -2.52
CA THR A 314 -10.59 -2.46 -3.12
C THR A 314 -10.52 -2.65 -4.63
N MET A 315 -10.34 -1.55 -5.38
CA MET A 315 -10.30 -1.58 -6.86
C MET A 315 -9.15 -2.40 -7.44
N ARG A 316 -8.08 -2.67 -6.68
CA ARG A 316 -7.01 -3.59 -7.12
C ARG A 316 -7.51 -5.04 -7.27
N GLY A 317 -8.62 -5.36 -6.63
CA GLY A 317 -9.24 -6.68 -6.56
C GLY A 317 -8.65 -7.49 -5.41
N GLU A 318 -9.50 -7.88 -4.46
CA GLU A 318 -9.18 -8.79 -3.35
C GLU A 318 -10.46 -9.55 -2.97
N LYS A 319 -10.36 -10.47 -2.01
CA LYS A 319 -11.54 -11.09 -1.41
C LYS A 319 -12.47 -10.00 -0.87
N VAL A 320 -13.78 -10.22 -1.03
CA VAL A 320 -14.80 -9.27 -0.60
C VAL A 320 -14.76 -9.11 0.91
N ARG A 321 -14.74 -7.86 1.40
CA ARG A 321 -14.77 -7.55 2.83
C ARG A 321 -16.21 -7.68 3.32
N LYS A 322 -16.36 -8.15 4.56
CA LYS A 322 -17.68 -8.49 5.09
C LYS A 322 -18.23 -7.31 5.90
N PRO A 323 -19.32 -6.65 5.42
CA PRO A 323 -19.76 -5.37 5.98
C PRO A 323 -20.30 -5.49 7.41
N ILE A 324 -20.96 -6.60 7.76
CA ILE A 324 -21.53 -6.81 9.10
C ILE A 324 -20.42 -7.01 10.13
N GLU A 325 -19.42 -7.83 9.81
CA GLU A 325 -18.24 -8.04 10.64
C GLU A 325 -17.47 -6.74 10.86
N TYR A 326 -17.43 -5.86 9.84
CA TYR A 326 -16.83 -4.54 10.00
C TYR A 326 -17.61 -3.64 10.97
N ILE A 327 -18.94 -3.65 10.89
CA ILE A 327 -19.81 -2.91 11.82
C ILE A 327 -19.63 -3.39 13.25
N GLU A 328 -19.53 -4.71 13.47
CA GLU A 328 -19.26 -5.27 14.80
C GLU A 328 -17.87 -4.91 15.31
N SER A 329 -16.86 -4.93 14.43
CA SER A 329 -15.51 -4.46 14.79
C SER A 329 -15.51 -2.96 15.15
N LEU A 330 -16.29 -2.13 14.45
CA LEU A 330 -16.45 -0.72 14.81
C LEU A 330 -17.13 -0.56 16.19
N ASN A 331 -18.14 -1.38 16.50
CA ASN A 331 -18.78 -1.38 17.82
C ASN A 331 -17.77 -1.72 18.93
N GLN A 332 -16.89 -2.70 18.71
CA GLN A 332 -15.83 -3.06 19.63
C GLN A 332 -14.89 -1.88 19.88
N VAL A 333 -14.42 -1.20 18.82
CA VAL A 333 -13.51 -0.04 18.95
C VAL A 333 -14.19 1.16 19.61
N ILE A 334 -15.48 1.42 19.33
CA ILE A 334 -16.26 2.47 20.00
C ILE A 334 -16.30 2.24 21.52
N ALA A 335 -16.44 0.98 21.95
CA ALA A 335 -16.50 0.62 23.36
C ALA A 335 -15.17 0.83 24.12
N LEU A 336 -14.03 0.85 23.43
CA LEU A 336 -12.71 1.13 24.03
C LEU A 336 -12.56 2.59 24.48
N GLU A 337 -13.32 3.50 23.86
CA GLU A 337 -13.24 4.94 24.05
C GLU A 337 -11.79 5.51 23.92
N PRO A 338 -11.12 5.32 22.77
CA PRO A 338 -9.74 5.78 22.56
C PRO A 338 -9.61 7.30 22.68
N GLU A 339 -8.52 7.76 23.29
CA GLU A 339 -8.12 9.17 23.34
C GLU A 339 -7.19 9.54 22.18
N MET A 340 -6.49 8.54 21.63
CA MET A 340 -5.64 8.64 20.45
C MET A 340 -5.80 7.41 19.55
N ILE A 341 -5.89 7.64 18.25
CA ILE A 341 -5.76 6.61 17.21
C ILE A 341 -4.40 6.79 16.53
N VAL A 342 -3.62 5.72 16.47
CA VAL A 342 -2.33 5.65 15.78
C VAL A 342 -2.47 4.75 14.54
N PRO A 343 -2.65 5.34 13.35
CA PRO A 343 -2.73 4.58 12.11
C PRO A 343 -1.34 4.13 11.61
N SER A 344 -1.38 3.17 10.68
CA SER A 344 -0.19 2.77 9.92
C SER A 344 0.06 3.59 8.67
N HIS A 345 -0.78 4.57 8.37
CA HIS A 345 -0.51 5.65 7.40
C HIS A 345 -0.73 7.02 8.06
N GLN A 346 0.01 8.04 7.63
CA GLN A 346 -0.17 9.43 8.08
C GLN A 346 0.08 9.65 9.59
N ASP A 347 -0.45 10.76 10.13
CA ASP A 347 -0.23 11.21 11.51
C ASP A 347 -1.36 10.71 12.45
N PRO A 348 -1.09 10.53 13.76
CA PRO A 348 -2.10 10.15 14.74
C PRO A 348 -3.24 11.17 14.89
N VAL A 349 -4.41 10.67 15.27
CA VAL A 349 -5.58 11.48 15.60
C VAL A 349 -5.76 11.50 17.11
N VAL A 350 -5.94 12.68 17.69
CA VAL A 350 -6.07 12.87 19.15
C VAL A 350 -7.37 13.60 19.46
N GLY A 351 -8.10 13.15 20.47
CA GLY A 351 -9.28 13.81 21.00
C GLY A 351 -10.46 12.85 21.14
N LYS A 352 -10.68 12.37 22.36
CA LYS A 352 -11.71 11.38 22.72
C LYS A 352 -13.08 11.63 22.10
N GLU A 353 -13.63 12.83 22.30
CA GLU A 353 -14.99 13.17 21.86
C GLU A 353 -15.11 13.19 20.34
N GLN A 354 -14.11 13.73 19.64
CA GLN A 354 -14.08 13.77 18.18
C GLN A 354 -13.93 12.36 17.61
N ILE A 355 -12.99 11.57 18.15
CA ILE A 355 -12.78 10.18 17.75
C ILE A 355 -14.05 9.36 17.93
N LYS A 356 -14.72 9.48 19.09
CA LYS A 356 -15.98 8.77 19.36
C LYS A 356 -17.08 9.16 18.37
N ALA A 357 -17.24 10.46 18.10
CA ALA A 357 -18.22 10.95 17.13
C ALA A 357 -17.93 10.42 15.71
N ASP A 358 -16.65 10.41 15.30
CA ASP A 358 -16.21 9.94 13.99
C ASP A 358 -16.38 8.42 13.82
N LEU A 359 -16.06 7.62 14.85
CA LEU A 359 -16.30 6.18 14.85
C LEU A 359 -17.79 5.85 14.73
N ILE A 360 -18.63 6.52 15.52
CA ILE A 360 -20.09 6.38 15.47
C ILE A 360 -20.60 6.70 14.07
N LYS A 361 -20.17 7.83 13.50
CA LYS A 361 -20.58 8.25 12.16
C LYS A 361 -20.14 7.26 11.09
N MET A 362 -18.92 6.73 11.19
CA MET A 362 -18.40 5.74 10.24
C MET A 362 -19.19 4.43 10.29
N ARG A 363 -19.49 3.92 11.49
CA ARG A 363 -20.37 2.75 11.68
C ARG A 363 -21.75 2.99 11.07
N ASP A 364 -22.37 4.11 11.41
CA ASP A 364 -23.73 4.42 10.96
C ASP A 364 -23.78 4.61 9.43
N ALA A 365 -22.72 5.16 8.81
CA ALA A 365 -22.57 5.27 7.36
C ALA A 365 -22.48 3.91 6.67
N VAL A 366 -21.67 2.99 7.20
CA VAL A 366 -21.55 1.63 6.64
C VAL A 366 -22.87 0.86 6.78
N GLN A 367 -23.48 0.91 7.97
CA GLN A 367 -24.79 0.30 8.24
C GLN A 367 -25.86 0.85 7.29
N TYR A 368 -25.93 2.17 7.11
CA TYR A 368 -26.87 2.80 6.19
C TYR A 368 -26.71 2.28 4.76
N VAL A 369 -25.48 2.25 4.22
CA VAL A 369 -25.24 1.78 2.85
C VAL A 369 -25.58 0.29 2.71
N HIS A 370 -25.26 -0.52 3.71
CA HIS A 370 -25.65 -1.93 3.78
C HIS A 370 -27.17 -2.08 3.74
N ASP A 371 -27.89 -1.43 4.67
CA ASP A 371 -29.34 -1.59 4.81
C ASP A 371 -30.08 -1.10 3.57
N ARG A 372 -29.65 0.03 3.02
CA ARG A 372 -30.24 0.58 1.78
C ARG A 372 -30.01 -0.33 0.58
N THR A 373 -28.86 -1.01 0.53
CA THR A 373 -28.58 -2.01 -0.52
C THR A 373 -29.51 -3.22 -0.35
N MET A 374 -29.63 -3.76 0.87
CA MET A 374 -30.52 -4.89 1.18
C MET A 374 -32.00 -4.59 0.90
N GLU A 375 -32.48 -3.42 1.31
CA GLU A 375 -33.84 -2.95 1.01
C GLU A 375 -34.07 -2.85 -0.50
N GLY A 376 -33.08 -2.36 -1.24
CA GLY A 376 -33.09 -2.27 -2.69
C GLY A 376 -33.16 -3.64 -3.38
N MET A 377 -32.34 -4.59 -2.94
CA MET A 377 -32.36 -5.97 -3.42
C MET A 377 -33.71 -6.63 -3.18
N ASN A 378 -34.27 -6.50 -1.97
CA ASN A 378 -35.59 -7.04 -1.64
C ASN A 378 -36.72 -6.39 -2.46
N ALA A 379 -36.54 -5.15 -2.91
CA ALA A 379 -37.46 -4.46 -3.82
C ALA A 379 -37.27 -4.85 -5.30
N GLY A 380 -36.34 -5.75 -5.62
CA GLY A 380 -36.07 -6.20 -6.98
C GLY A 380 -35.28 -5.21 -7.84
N LYS A 381 -34.60 -4.23 -7.22
CA LYS A 381 -33.75 -3.28 -7.95
C LYS A 381 -32.45 -3.94 -8.38
N THR A 382 -31.98 -3.54 -9.57
CA THR A 382 -30.67 -3.93 -10.09
C THR A 382 -29.55 -3.25 -9.31
N VAL A 383 -28.35 -3.83 -9.34
CA VAL A 383 -27.16 -3.22 -8.72
C VAL A 383 -26.90 -1.80 -9.25
N TYR A 384 -27.13 -1.56 -10.54
CA TYR A 384 -26.88 -0.25 -11.17
C TYR A 384 -27.88 0.83 -10.73
N GLU A 385 -29.15 0.48 -10.53
CA GLU A 385 -30.13 1.39 -9.94
C GLU A 385 -29.71 1.79 -8.51
N LEU A 386 -29.27 0.82 -7.71
CA LEU A 386 -28.81 1.07 -6.34
C LEU A 386 -27.55 1.93 -6.28
N MET A 387 -26.58 1.67 -7.17
CA MET A 387 -25.37 2.50 -7.29
C MET A 387 -25.70 3.97 -7.61
N ALA A 388 -26.77 4.23 -8.36
CA ALA A 388 -27.19 5.57 -8.74
C ALA A 388 -28.03 6.27 -7.66
N GLU A 389 -28.85 5.53 -6.92
CA GLU A 389 -29.79 6.08 -5.94
C GLU A 389 -29.21 6.25 -4.54
N ILE A 390 -28.34 5.34 -4.10
CA ILE A 390 -27.84 5.31 -2.72
C ILE A 390 -26.71 6.33 -2.57
N SER A 391 -26.93 7.30 -1.69
CA SER A 391 -25.95 8.28 -1.24
C SER A 391 -26.11 8.50 0.26
N LEU A 392 -25.02 8.89 0.93
CA LEU A 392 -25.05 9.17 2.37
C LEU A 392 -25.90 10.42 2.64
N PRO A 393 -26.82 10.37 3.62
CA PRO A 393 -27.57 11.54 4.03
C PRO A 393 -26.63 12.60 4.68
N PRO A 394 -27.03 13.88 4.74
CA PRO A 394 -26.15 14.97 5.19
C PRO A 394 -25.45 14.74 6.53
N GLU A 395 -26.12 14.12 7.49
CA GLU A 395 -25.61 13.78 8.82
C GLU A 395 -24.54 12.69 8.80
N LEU A 396 -24.56 11.80 7.80
CA LEU A 396 -23.59 10.72 7.60
C LEU A 396 -22.54 11.07 6.53
N LYS A 397 -22.53 12.30 5.99
CA LYS A 397 -21.58 12.67 4.93
C LYS A 397 -20.13 12.46 5.37
N MET A 398 -19.37 11.65 4.63
CA MET A 398 -17.95 11.37 4.87
C MET A 398 -17.13 11.67 3.62
N THR A 399 -15.80 11.75 3.77
CA THR A 399 -14.89 11.78 2.62
C THR A 399 -14.89 10.42 1.92
N GLU A 400 -14.85 10.46 0.58
CA GLU A 400 -14.80 9.29 -0.31
C GLU A 400 -13.48 9.26 -1.09
N ILE A 401 -12.40 9.78 -0.48
CA ILE A 401 -11.06 9.86 -1.09
C ILE A 401 -10.46 8.47 -1.39
N HIS A 402 -10.87 7.44 -0.64
CA HIS A 402 -10.38 6.08 -0.79
C HIS A 402 -11.53 5.11 -1.07
N GLY A 403 -12.42 4.91 -0.10
CA GLY A 403 -13.71 4.22 -0.31
C GLY A 403 -14.72 5.11 -0.99
N ARG A 404 -15.65 4.51 -1.73
CA ARG A 404 -16.74 5.20 -2.42
C ARG A 404 -18.06 4.48 -2.18
N VAL A 405 -19.11 5.23 -1.88
CA VAL A 405 -20.43 4.70 -1.53
C VAL A 405 -21.00 3.85 -2.66
N SER A 406 -20.98 4.35 -3.90
CA SER A 406 -21.52 3.61 -5.04
C SER A 406 -20.74 2.32 -5.33
N TRP A 407 -19.44 2.28 -5.05
CA TRP A 407 -18.65 1.05 -5.19
C TRP A 407 -18.93 0.07 -4.04
N ALA A 408 -19.16 0.58 -2.84
CA ALA A 408 -19.59 -0.23 -1.71
C ALA A 408 -20.95 -0.86 -1.91
N VAL A 409 -21.92 -0.14 -2.49
CA VAL A 409 -23.22 -0.69 -2.89
C VAL A 409 -23.03 -1.90 -3.80
N LYS A 410 -22.19 -1.76 -4.83
CA LYS A 410 -21.88 -2.87 -5.74
C LYS A 410 -21.23 -4.04 -5.01
N SER A 411 -20.24 -3.77 -4.16
CA SER A 411 -19.55 -4.81 -3.40
C SER A 411 -20.46 -5.55 -2.42
N ILE A 412 -21.36 -4.84 -1.73
CA ILE A 412 -22.31 -5.43 -0.78
C ILE A 412 -23.34 -6.26 -1.55
N TRP A 413 -23.79 -5.78 -2.71
CA TRP A 413 -24.67 -6.55 -3.58
C TRP A 413 -24.01 -7.85 -4.04
N GLU A 414 -22.77 -7.78 -4.53
CA GLU A 414 -21.99 -8.95 -4.98
C GLU A 414 -21.60 -9.89 -3.82
N TYR A 415 -21.43 -9.37 -2.60
CA TYR A 415 -21.22 -10.19 -1.41
C TYR A 415 -22.39 -11.15 -1.16
N TYR A 416 -23.62 -10.68 -1.35
CA TYR A 416 -24.83 -11.49 -1.13
C TYR A 416 -25.30 -12.29 -2.35
N ALA A 417 -25.09 -11.78 -3.57
CA ALA A 417 -25.64 -12.36 -4.80
C ALA A 417 -24.58 -12.92 -5.76
N THR A 418 -23.29 -12.65 -5.54
CA THR A 418 -22.15 -13.11 -6.35
C THR A 418 -22.23 -12.67 -7.82
N TRP A 419 -21.61 -13.42 -8.73
CA TRP A 419 -21.38 -13.04 -10.13
C TRP A 419 -22.60 -13.15 -11.05
N PHE A 420 -23.64 -13.89 -10.64
CA PHE A 420 -24.81 -14.17 -11.51
C PHE A 420 -25.95 -13.21 -11.19
N HIS A 421 -26.16 -12.22 -12.05
CA HIS A 421 -27.05 -11.09 -11.77
C HIS A 421 -28.49 -11.31 -12.20
N TRP A 422 -28.77 -12.39 -12.95
CA TRP A 422 -30.08 -12.70 -13.53
C TRP A 422 -30.57 -11.68 -14.57
N ASP A 423 -29.70 -10.78 -15.03
CA ASP A 423 -30.05 -9.75 -16.01
C ASP A 423 -30.14 -10.34 -17.42
N THR A 424 -29.24 -11.28 -17.77
CA THR A 424 -29.12 -11.83 -19.12
C THR A 424 -28.74 -13.30 -19.15
N THR A 425 -29.24 -14.03 -20.17
CA THR A 425 -28.85 -15.43 -20.42
C THR A 425 -27.36 -15.59 -20.71
N THR A 426 -26.71 -14.56 -21.27
CA THR A 426 -25.30 -14.59 -21.67
C THR A 426 -24.33 -14.70 -20.50
N GLU A 427 -24.74 -14.33 -19.28
CA GLU A 427 -23.91 -14.47 -18.08
C GLU A 427 -23.55 -15.94 -17.76
N LEU A 428 -24.35 -16.91 -18.24
CA LEU A 428 -24.07 -18.34 -18.07
C LEU A 428 -22.91 -18.85 -18.94
N TYR A 429 -22.44 -18.05 -19.90
CA TYR A 429 -21.56 -18.51 -20.96
C TYR A 429 -20.31 -17.62 -21.10
N HIS A 430 -19.27 -18.21 -21.65
CA HIS A 430 -17.93 -17.59 -21.73
C HIS A 430 -17.81 -16.48 -22.79
N VAL A 431 -18.82 -16.26 -23.64
CA VAL A 431 -18.76 -15.26 -24.72
C VAL A 431 -19.18 -13.91 -24.14
N PRO A 432 -18.24 -12.96 -23.93
CA PRO A 432 -18.59 -11.67 -23.37
C PRO A 432 -19.30 -10.80 -24.40
N ARG A 433 -20.12 -9.85 -23.93
CA ARG A 433 -20.78 -8.86 -24.82
C ARG A 433 -19.79 -8.07 -25.67
N THR A 434 -18.58 -7.82 -25.15
CA THR A 434 -17.50 -7.11 -25.85
C THR A 434 -17.04 -7.83 -27.12
N ALA A 435 -17.16 -9.17 -27.19
CA ALA A 435 -16.78 -9.94 -28.39
C ALA A 435 -17.66 -9.61 -29.61
N LEU A 436 -18.85 -9.04 -29.39
CA LEU A 436 -19.81 -8.69 -30.42
C LEU A 436 -19.68 -7.21 -30.84
N PHE A 437 -18.81 -6.44 -30.19
CA PHE A 437 -18.63 -5.02 -30.50
C PHE A 437 -18.24 -4.78 -31.97
N PRO A 438 -17.30 -5.53 -32.59
CA PRO A 438 -16.99 -5.35 -34.01
C PRO A 438 -18.18 -5.57 -34.94
N GLU A 439 -19.05 -6.54 -34.63
CA GLU A 439 -20.27 -6.81 -35.41
C GLU A 439 -21.29 -5.67 -35.27
N VAL A 440 -21.50 -5.17 -34.05
CA VAL A 440 -22.37 -4.02 -33.79
C VAL A 440 -21.86 -2.78 -34.52
N VAL A 441 -20.55 -2.51 -34.49
CA VAL A 441 -19.92 -1.38 -35.19
C VAL A 441 -20.05 -1.53 -36.71
N ALA A 442 -19.87 -2.74 -37.26
CA ALA A 442 -20.03 -3.00 -38.69
C ALA A 442 -21.47 -2.72 -39.18
N LEU A 443 -22.47 -2.96 -38.33
CA LEU A 443 -23.88 -2.68 -38.61
C LEU A 443 -24.25 -1.19 -38.44
N ALA A 444 -23.77 -0.55 -37.37
CA ALA A 444 -24.13 0.82 -37.01
C ALA A 444 -23.28 1.89 -37.73
N GLY A 445 -22.04 1.58 -38.06
CA GLY A 445 -21.03 2.51 -38.57
C GLY A 445 -20.26 3.21 -37.44
N ALA A 446 -18.92 3.14 -37.48
CA ALA A 446 -18.05 3.70 -36.45
C ALA A 446 -18.25 5.23 -36.28
N ASP A 447 -18.27 5.99 -37.38
CA ASP A 447 -18.46 7.44 -37.34
C ASP A 447 -19.81 7.85 -36.71
N ALA A 448 -20.89 7.08 -36.97
CA ALA A 448 -22.20 7.36 -36.38
C ALA A 448 -22.20 7.13 -34.87
N LEU A 449 -21.52 6.09 -34.39
CA LEU A 449 -21.33 5.85 -32.96
C LEU A 449 -20.48 6.95 -32.30
N VAL A 450 -19.43 7.43 -32.98
CA VAL A 450 -18.62 8.56 -32.51
C VAL A 450 -19.43 9.86 -32.46
N ASP A 451 -20.30 10.13 -33.45
CA ASP A 451 -21.19 11.29 -33.45
C ASP A 451 -22.18 11.23 -32.27
N ALA A 452 -22.77 10.06 -32.03
CA ALA A 452 -23.63 9.83 -30.87
C ALA A 452 -22.87 10.02 -29.55
N ALA A 453 -21.65 9.47 -29.43
CA ALA A 453 -20.79 9.70 -28.28
C ALA A 453 -20.49 11.19 -28.06
N GLY A 454 -20.23 11.95 -29.13
CA GLY A 454 -20.04 13.40 -29.08
C GLY A 454 -21.26 14.15 -28.54
N ALA A 455 -22.48 13.72 -28.89
CA ALA A 455 -23.71 14.26 -28.33
C ALA A 455 -23.84 13.95 -26.82
N HIS A 456 -23.46 12.75 -26.39
CA HIS A 456 -23.41 12.37 -24.99
C HIS A 456 -22.39 13.21 -24.20
N ILE A 457 -21.18 13.39 -24.72
CA ILE A 457 -20.15 14.26 -24.13
C ILE A 457 -20.67 15.69 -23.98
N SER A 458 -21.29 16.24 -25.02
CA SER A 458 -21.84 17.60 -25.01
C SER A 458 -22.97 17.78 -23.98
N ALA A 459 -23.67 16.70 -23.63
CA ALA A 459 -24.69 16.66 -22.59
C ALA A 459 -24.14 16.31 -21.19
N GLY A 460 -22.82 16.17 -21.03
CA GLY A 460 -22.18 15.78 -19.76
C GLY A 460 -22.29 14.29 -19.42
N ARG A 461 -22.84 13.47 -20.32
CA ARG A 461 -23.05 12.01 -20.17
C ARG A 461 -21.82 11.22 -20.61
N ASN A 462 -20.70 11.41 -19.93
CA ASN A 462 -19.40 10.88 -20.35
C ASN A 462 -19.31 9.35 -20.24
N ILE A 463 -19.99 8.71 -19.28
CA ILE A 463 -19.98 7.24 -19.12
C ILE A 463 -20.69 6.58 -20.32
N GLU A 464 -21.84 7.11 -20.72
CA GLU A 464 -22.59 6.64 -21.88
C GLU A 464 -21.81 6.86 -23.18
N ALA A 465 -21.08 7.97 -23.30
CA ALA A 465 -20.17 8.19 -24.42
C ALA A 465 -19.08 7.12 -24.47
N ILE A 466 -18.46 6.78 -23.33
CA ILE A 466 -17.41 5.75 -23.25
C ILE A 466 -17.96 4.39 -23.66
N HIS A 467 -19.18 4.01 -23.27
CA HIS A 467 -19.77 2.75 -23.72
C HIS A 467 -19.81 2.61 -25.25
N LEU A 468 -20.10 3.69 -25.98
CA LEU A 468 -20.10 3.68 -27.45
C LEU A 468 -18.66 3.69 -27.99
N LEU A 469 -17.77 4.45 -27.38
CA LEU A 469 -16.39 4.61 -27.83
C LEU A 469 -15.57 3.33 -27.61
N GLU A 470 -15.80 2.59 -26.52
CA GLU A 470 -15.19 1.28 -26.31
C GLU A 470 -15.58 0.27 -27.40
N MET A 471 -16.82 0.31 -27.91
CA MET A 471 -17.21 -0.50 -29.06
C MET A 471 -16.40 -0.14 -30.30
N VAL A 472 -16.28 1.16 -30.58
CA VAL A 472 -15.50 1.66 -31.72
C VAL A 472 -14.04 1.24 -31.61
N HIS A 473 -13.43 1.31 -30.42
CA HIS A 473 -12.04 0.93 -30.21
C HIS A 473 -11.78 -0.57 -30.32
N GLU A 474 -12.72 -1.40 -29.89
CA GLU A 474 -12.59 -2.86 -30.06
C GLU A 474 -12.65 -3.24 -31.56
N ALA A 475 -13.44 -2.51 -32.35
CA ALA A 475 -13.57 -2.73 -33.79
C ALA A 475 -12.42 -2.13 -34.62
N ASP A 476 -12.01 -0.91 -34.27
CA ASP A 476 -10.95 -0.14 -34.92
C ASP A 476 -10.13 0.64 -33.86
N PRO A 477 -9.05 0.04 -33.34
CA PRO A 477 -8.23 0.65 -32.30
C PRO A 477 -7.60 1.99 -32.70
N THR A 478 -7.40 2.24 -34.00
CA THR A 478 -6.73 3.44 -34.52
C THR A 478 -7.70 4.49 -35.04
N HIS A 479 -9.01 4.33 -34.81
CA HIS A 479 -10.04 5.28 -35.25
C HIS A 479 -9.83 6.68 -34.64
N ALA A 480 -9.23 7.60 -35.41
CA ALA A 480 -8.72 8.89 -34.90
C ALA A 480 -9.79 9.74 -34.19
N ARG A 481 -10.99 9.88 -34.78
CA ARG A 481 -12.09 10.64 -34.16
C ARG A 481 -12.60 9.99 -32.86
N GLY A 482 -12.56 8.67 -32.80
CA GLY A 482 -12.98 7.90 -31.62
C GLY A 482 -11.98 8.09 -30.48
N LEU A 483 -10.68 7.99 -30.79
CA LEU A 483 -9.61 8.23 -29.81
C LEU A 483 -9.69 9.64 -29.22
N ALA A 484 -9.92 10.66 -30.07
CA ALA A 484 -10.08 12.04 -29.62
C ALA A 484 -11.29 12.22 -28.71
N ALA A 485 -12.45 11.69 -29.08
CA ALA A 485 -13.67 11.76 -28.27
C ALA A 485 -13.52 11.02 -26.93
N HIS A 486 -12.85 9.87 -26.93
CA HIS A 486 -12.63 9.07 -25.72
C HIS A 486 -11.68 9.77 -24.75
N LYS A 487 -10.59 10.37 -25.25
CA LYS A 487 -9.71 11.21 -24.43
C LYS A 487 -10.47 12.38 -23.80
N GLN A 488 -11.37 13.02 -24.56
CA GLN A 488 -12.19 14.10 -24.03
C GLN A 488 -13.11 13.61 -22.89
N ALA A 489 -13.82 12.50 -23.11
CA ALA A 489 -14.73 11.94 -22.10
C ALA A 489 -14.00 11.54 -20.81
N LEU A 490 -12.86 10.84 -20.92
CA LEU A 490 -12.04 10.45 -19.78
C LEU A 490 -11.44 11.66 -19.05
N THR A 491 -11.04 12.71 -19.78
CA THR A 491 -10.56 13.96 -19.19
C THR A 491 -11.66 14.62 -18.37
N ASN A 492 -12.86 14.77 -18.93
CA ASN A 492 -14.02 15.31 -18.21
C ASN A 492 -14.31 14.53 -16.92
N MET A 493 -14.28 13.19 -16.98
CA MET A 493 -14.50 12.34 -15.80
C MET A 493 -13.41 12.49 -14.75
N ARG A 494 -12.13 12.53 -15.16
CA ARG A 494 -11.01 12.68 -14.25
C ARG A 494 -11.07 14.03 -13.54
N ASP A 495 -11.31 15.10 -14.29
CA ASP A 495 -11.38 16.45 -13.75
C ASP A 495 -12.60 16.60 -12.81
N ALA A 496 -13.72 15.94 -13.13
CA ALA A 496 -14.86 15.85 -12.22
C ALA A 496 -14.55 15.07 -10.94
N ALA A 497 -13.82 13.95 -11.03
CA ALA A 497 -13.40 13.18 -9.86
C ALA A 497 -12.49 14.01 -8.94
N ILE A 498 -11.51 14.74 -9.51
CA ILE A 498 -10.65 15.68 -8.77
C ILE A 498 -11.48 16.76 -8.07
N ALA A 499 -12.47 17.34 -8.75
CA ALA A 499 -13.28 18.43 -8.22
C ALA A 499 -14.34 17.99 -7.19
N THR A 500 -14.66 16.70 -7.09
CA THR A 500 -15.78 16.20 -6.27
C THR A 500 -15.34 15.27 -5.14
N THR A 501 -15.24 13.97 -5.40
CA THR A 501 -14.87 12.95 -4.40
C THR A 501 -13.39 12.99 -4.05
N ASN A 502 -12.57 13.50 -4.98
CA ASN A 502 -11.12 13.39 -4.97
C ASN A 502 -10.64 11.93 -4.82
N ASN A 503 -11.45 10.96 -5.28
CA ASN A 503 -11.16 9.55 -5.06
C ASN A 503 -9.89 9.11 -5.81
N THR A 504 -8.92 8.60 -5.06
CA THR A 504 -7.58 8.33 -5.58
C THR A 504 -7.58 7.25 -6.65
N TYR A 505 -8.33 6.16 -6.43
CA TYR A 505 -8.41 5.05 -7.37
C TYR A 505 -9.11 5.44 -8.67
N GLU A 506 -10.19 6.23 -8.60
CA GLU A 506 -10.88 6.74 -9.78
C GLU A 506 -9.96 7.62 -10.63
N ILE A 507 -9.27 8.56 -9.98
CA ILE A 507 -8.34 9.47 -10.64
C ILE A 507 -7.17 8.70 -11.27
N ASP A 508 -6.59 7.73 -10.57
CA ASP A 508 -5.46 6.94 -11.08
C ASP A 508 -5.88 6.05 -12.25
N TRP A 509 -7.03 5.39 -12.15
CA TRP A 509 -7.58 4.58 -13.22
C TRP A 509 -7.83 5.40 -14.48
N LEU A 510 -8.53 6.54 -14.36
CA LEU A 510 -8.82 7.41 -15.50
C LEU A 510 -7.53 7.98 -16.12
N SER A 511 -6.55 8.34 -15.28
CA SER A 511 -5.24 8.80 -15.74
C SER A 511 -4.45 7.71 -16.46
N TYR A 512 -4.52 6.46 -15.99
CA TYR A 512 -3.94 5.31 -16.68
C TYR A 512 -4.57 5.11 -18.05
N ARG A 513 -5.91 5.11 -18.14
CA ARG A 513 -6.63 4.96 -19.41
C ARG A 513 -6.29 6.05 -20.41
N LEU A 514 -6.18 7.30 -19.97
CA LEU A 514 -5.74 8.41 -20.81
C LEU A 514 -4.36 8.16 -21.43
N ARG A 515 -3.37 7.76 -20.63
CA ARG A 515 -2.02 7.43 -21.12
C ARG A 515 -2.03 6.28 -22.13
N THR A 516 -2.85 5.26 -21.91
CA THR A 516 -2.99 4.14 -22.87
C THR A 516 -3.55 4.61 -24.22
N LEU A 517 -4.52 5.53 -24.23
CA LEU A 517 -5.05 6.08 -25.49
C LEU A 517 -4.05 7.02 -26.17
N GLU A 518 -3.17 7.68 -25.41
CA GLU A 518 -2.11 8.52 -25.94
C GLU A 518 -1.05 7.71 -26.68
N SER A 519 -0.63 6.55 -26.15
CA SER A 519 0.34 5.70 -26.83
C SER A 519 -0.19 5.16 -28.17
N ILE A 520 -1.47 4.79 -28.24
CA ILE A 520 -2.07 4.29 -29.49
C ILE A 520 -2.05 5.35 -30.59
N GLY A 521 -2.36 6.61 -30.25
CA GLY A 521 -2.41 7.71 -31.22
C GLY A 521 -1.05 8.30 -31.59
N ALA A 522 0.05 7.87 -30.96
CA ALA A 522 1.41 8.30 -31.29
C ALA A 522 2.12 7.35 -32.27
N ASP A 523 1.66 6.10 -32.37
CA ASP A 523 2.25 5.03 -33.19
C ASP A 523 1.55 4.84 -34.55
N GLY A 524 0.44 5.55 -34.80
CA GLY A 524 -0.31 5.57 -36.07
C GLY A 524 -0.26 6.93 -36.73
#